data_AF-A0A6M1Y2Q9-F1
#
_entry.id   AF-A0A6M1Y2Q9-F1
#
_cell.length_a   1.000
_cell.length_b   1.000
_cell.length_c   1.000
_cell.angle_alpha   90.00
_cell.angle_beta   90.00
_cell.angle_gamma   90.00
#
_symmetry.space_group_name_H-M   'P 1'
#
loop_
_entity.id
_entity.type
_entity.pdbx_description
1 polymer ?
#
loop_
_entity_poly.entity_id
_entity_poly.type
_entity_poly.pdbx_seq_one_letter_code
_entity_poly.pdbx_strand_id
1 'polypeptide(L)'
;MKPSRKTTLMLAGLFLLPLGACADRDNETADDARAQTQRTEQQTQQAEQTQAQTTTDESQSDASYGDPAQAGGINGSGRSSNFDDIEAHIRLETHYAMSDELSALQIDTDVRDGTAYLGGEVESAAERELAEQAAFNIEGIRSVRNDIRVIGDTEQATIAERLASTADDARITATVKARLLASENTAGLEINVDTDEQVVTLMGNVNDDTERELAELIAANTSGVKDVRNELAVKDD
;
A
#
# COMPACT_ATOMS: atom_id res chain seq x y z
N MET A 1 35.33 -20.61 -0.20
CA MET A 1 34.26 -21.29 -0.97
C MET A 1 33.35 -22.05 -0.04
N LYS A 2 32.05 -21.73 -0.05
CA LYS A 2 30.99 -22.33 0.78
C LYS A 2 29.87 -22.77 -0.19
N PRO A 3 29.30 -23.99 -0.11
CA PRO A 3 28.37 -24.47 -1.12
C PRO A 3 26.95 -23.92 -0.92
N SER A 4 26.32 -23.55 -2.03
CA SER A 4 24.95 -23.07 -2.17
C SER A 4 23.92 -24.19 -1.92
N ARG A 5 22.83 -23.85 -1.20
CA ARG A 5 21.65 -24.72 -1.03
C ARG A 5 20.66 -24.38 -2.14
N LYS A 6 20.33 -25.38 -2.98
CA LYS A 6 19.27 -25.28 -3.99
C LYS A 6 17.91 -25.36 -3.30
N THR A 7 17.09 -24.30 -3.42
CA THR A 7 15.71 -24.30 -2.91
C THR A 7 14.78 -24.88 -3.96
N THR A 8 14.25 -26.06 -3.66
CA THR A 8 13.21 -26.76 -4.42
C THR A 8 11.87 -26.07 -4.23
N LEU A 9 11.27 -25.62 -5.33
CA LEU A 9 9.90 -25.12 -5.39
C LEU A 9 8.94 -26.33 -5.35
N MET A 10 8.21 -26.51 -4.25
CA MET A 10 7.04 -27.42 -4.19
C MET A 10 5.78 -26.59 -4.38
N LEU A 11 5.06 -26.86 -5.46
CA LEU A 11 3.74 -26.29 -5.72
C LEU A 11 2.65 -27.34 -5.44
N ALA A 12 1.50 -26.82 -4.99
CA ALA A 12 0.16 -27.38 -5.09
C ALA A 12 -0.35 -28.30 -3.95
N GLY A 13 -1.44 -27.83 -3.32
CA GLY A 13 -2.63 -28.67 -3.23
C GLY A 13 -3.00 -29.22 -1.86
N LEU A 14 -3.16 -28.37 -0.83
CA LEU A 14 -3.95 -28.76 0.34
C LEU A 14 -5.44 -28.59 0.02
N PHE A 15 -6.03 -29.56 -0.70
CA PHE A 15 -7.47 -29.70 -0.77
C PHE A 15 -7.88 -30.84 0.17
N LEU A 16 -8.47 -30.43 1.28
CA LEU A 16 -9.09 -31.27 2.29
C LEU A 16 -10.32 -31.95 1.67
N LEU A 17 -10.35 -33.27 1.57
CA LEU A 17 -11.57 -34.03 1.25
C LEU A 17 -11.93 -34.98 2.40
N PRO A 18 -13.22 -35.07 2.76
CA PRO A 18 -13.67 -35.88 3.88
C PRO A 18 -13.69 -37.36 3.52
N LEU A 19 -13.24 -38.21 4.46
CA LEU A 19 -13.58 -39.64 4.46
C LEU A 19 -15.08 -39.78 4.70
N GLY A 20 -15.86 -39.87 3.63
CA GLY A 20 -17.25 -40.28 3.64
C GLY A 20 -17.35 -41.80 3.60
N ALA A 21 -17.93 -42.38 4.66
CA ALA A 21 -18.21 -43.79 4.83
C ALA A 21 -19.17 -44.34 3.77
N CYS A 22 -18.92 -45.56 3.31
CA CYS A 22 -19.82 -46.36 2.47
C CYS A 22 -20.97 -46.97 3.29
N ALA A 23 -22.19 -46.91 2.76
CA ALA A 23 -23.23 -47.93 2.92
C ALA A 23 -24.33 -47.79 1.85
N ASP A 24 -24.35 -48.76 0.93
CA ASP A 24 -25.44 -49.36 0.15
C ASP A 24 -26.85 -48.71 0.08
N ARG A 25 -27.33 -48.38 -1.15
CA ARG A 25 -28.26 -49.24 -1.93
C ARG A 25 -28.77 -48.56 -3.23
N ASP A 26 -29.04 -49.42 -4.21
CA ASP A 26 -29.88 -49.29 -5.41
C ASP A 26 -29.21 -48.95 -6.76
N ASN A 27 -29.30 -49.97 -7.61
CA ASN A 27 -28.62 -50.26 -8.86
C ASN A 27 -29.40 -49.69 -10.05
N GLU A 28 -29.50 -48.37 -10.13
CA GLU A 28 -30.04 -47.67 -11.32
C GLU A 28 -29.26 -46.38 -11.66
N THR A 29 -28.28 -46.01 -10.83
CA THR A 29 -27.44 -44.79 -10.93
C THR A 29 -25.98 -45.08 -11.31
N ALA A 30 -25.68 -46.29 -11.79
CA ALA A 30 -24.31 -46.69 -12.16
C ALA A 30 -23.92 -46.31 -13.60
N ASP A 31 -24.86 -46.15 -14.53
CA ASP A 31 -24.57 -45.79 -15.92
C ASP A 31 -24.36 -44.28 -16.13
N ASP A 32 -25.11 -43.43 -15.43
CA ASP A 32 -24.93 -41.97 -15.50
C ASP A 32 -23.62 -41.51 -14.83
N ALA A 33 -23.19 -42.17 -13.76
CA ALA A 33 -21.92 -41.89 -13.09
C ALA A 33 -20.70 -42.24 -13.97
N ARG A 34 -20.81 -43.26 -14.83
CA ARG A 34 -19.76 -43.61 -15.80
C ARG A 34 -19.75 -42.65 -16.98
N ALA A 35 -20.91 -42.17 -17.42
CA ALA A 35 -21.01 -41.17 -18.48
C ALA A 35 -20.45 -39.80 -18.07
N GLN A 36 -20.61 -39.40 -16.81
CA GLN A 36 -20.00 -38.17 -16.28
C GLN A 36 -18.48 -38.31 -16.09
N THR A 37 -18.01 -39.43 -15.53
CA THR A 37 -16.57 -39.70 -15.35
C THR A 37 -15.81 -39.69 -16.68
N GLN A 38 -16.35 -40.32 -17.73
CA GLN A 38 -15.71 -40.34 -19.05
C GLN A 38 -15.67 -38.97 -19.73
N ARG A 39 -16.67 -38.10 -19.49
CA ARG A 39 -16.67 -36.73 -20.02
C ARG A 39 -15.63 -35.85 -19.34
N THR A 40 -15.44 -36.00 -18.03
CA THR A 40 -14.42 -35.27 -17.28
C THR A 40 -13.00 -35.73 -17.65
N GLU A 41 -12.79 -37.02 -17.89
CA GLU A 41 -11.51 -37.55 -18.39
C GLU A 41 -11.19 -37.06 -19.81
N GLN A 42 -12.17 -37.03 -20.73
CA GLN A 42 -11.97 -36.50 -22.08
C GLN A 42 -11.69 -34.99 -22.09
N GLN A 43 -12.34 -34.22 -21.22
CA GLN A 43 -12.07 -32.79 -21.07
C GLN A 43 -10.69 -32.52 -20.47
N THR A 44 -10.20 -33.39 -19.58
CA THR A 44 -8.87 -33.27 -18.97
C THR A 44 -7.76 -33.63 -19.96
N GLN A 45 -7.97 -34.65 -20.81
CA GLN A 45 -7.02 -35.01 -21.88
C GLN A 45 -6.94 -33.94 -22.99
N GLN A 46 -8.04 -33.24 -23.30
CA GLN A 46 -8.00 -32.11 -24.25
C GLN A 46 -7.30 -30.86 -23.67
N ALA A 47 -7.38 -30.65 -22.36
CA ALA A 47 -6.64 -29.57 -21.69
C ALA A 47 -5.12 -29.83 -21.65
N GLU A 48 -4.69 -31.09 -21.49
CA GLU A 48 -3.27 -31.47 -21.54
C GLU A 48 -2.65 -31.35 -22.94
N GLN A 49 -3.39 -31.68 -24.00
CA GLN A 49 -2.89 -31.52 -25.38
C GLN A 49 -2.73 -30.06 -25.82
N THR A 50 -3.40 -29.12 -25.15
CA THR A 50 -3.28 -27.68 -25.43
C THR A 50 -2.02 -27.07 -24.81
N GLN A 51 -1.25 -27.82 -24.00
CA GLN A 51 0.04 -27.38 -23.45
C GLN A 51 1.26 -27.90 -24.24
N ALA A 52 1.06 -28.62 -25.35
CA ALA A 52 2.14 -29.23 -26.13
C ALA A 52 2.48 -28.48 -27.44
N GLN A 53 2.14 -27.20 -27.56
CA GLN A 53 2.59 -26.34 -28.67
C GLN A 53 3.10 -24.97 -28.21
N THR A 54 3.97 -24.96 -27.19
CA THR A 54 4.86 -23.81 -26.95
C THR A 54 6.20 -24.28 -26.39
N THR A 55 6.94 -25.08 -27.15
CA THR A 55 8.38 -25.29 -26.92
C THR A 55 9.11 -25.52 -28.24
N THR A 56 9.75 -24.47 -28.73
CA THR A 56 10.98 -24.50 -29.53
C THR A 56 11.57 -23.12 -29.25
N ASP A 57 12.60 -22.91 -28.43
CA ASP A 57 13.86 -23.63 -28.34
C ASP A 57 14.55 -23.19 -27.04
N GLU A 58 14.61 -24.05 -26.03
CA GLU A 58 15.62 -23.96 -24.98
C GLU A 58 16.68 -25.00 -25.29
N SER A 59 17.59 -24.64 -26.17
CA SER A 59 18.86 -25.34 -26.36
C SER A 59 19.99 -24.34 -26.16
N GLN A 60 20.73 -24.56 -25.06
CA GLN A 60 22.08 -24.08 -24.83
C GLN A 60 22.22 -22.64 -24.31
N SER A 61 22.14 -22.55 -22.99
CA SER A 61 23.04 -21.71 -22.23
C SER A 61 24.49 -22.04 -22.60
N ASP A 62 25.05 -21.29 -23.53
CA ASP A 62 26.48 -20.99 -23.52
C ASP A 62 26.61 -19.49 -23.33
N ALA A 63 27.23 -19.13 -22.21
CA ALA A 63 27.71 -17.78 -21.99
C ALA A 63 28.76 -17.48 -23.07
N SER A 64 28.35 -16.82 -24.14
CA SER A 64 29.26 -16.25 -25.13
C SER A 64 28.95 -14.77 -25.29
N TYR A 65 29.83 -13.98 -24.70
CA TYR A 65 29.86 -12.53 -24.74
C TYR A 65 30.06 -12.10 -26.20
N GLY A 66 28.96 -11.75 -26.88
CA GLY A 66 28.95 -11.25 -28.24
C GLY A 66 28.94 -9.72 -28.26
N ASP A 67 30.02 -9.16 -28.82
CA ASP A 67 30.21 -7.75 -29.18
C ASP A 67 28.92 -7.09 -29.74
N PRO A 68 28.39 -6.00 -29.15
CA PRO A 68 27.13 -5.37 -29.60
C PRO A 68 27.28 -4.59 -30.92
N ALA A 69 28.46 -4.57 -31.54
CA ALA A 69 28.69 -3.87 -32.79
C ALA A 69 28.49 -4.78 -34.03
N GLN A 70 27.27 -5.25 -34.28
CA GLN A 70 26.71 -5.48 -35.63
C GLN A 70 25.37 -6.25 -35.62
N ALA A 71 24.26 -5.55 -35.89
CA ALA A 71 23.11 -6.16 -36.55
C ALA A 71 22.35 -5.10 -37.36
N GLY A 72 22.59 -5.08 -38.66
CA GLY A 72 21.83 -4.29 -39.61
C GLY A 72 20.47 -4.92 -39.90
N GLY A 73 19.44 -4.08 -39.85
CA GLY A 73 18.19 -4.08 -40.63
C GLY A 73 17.45 -5.41 -40.88
N ILE A 74 16.33 -5.60 -40.18
CA ILE A 74 15.20 -6.41 -40.69
C ILE A 74 13.87 -5.72 -40.34
N ASN A 75 13.17 -5.20 -41.35
CA ASN A 75 11.82 -4.62 -41.21
C ASN A 75 10.79 -5.74 -41.00
N GLY A 76 10.26 -5.87 -39.78
CA GLY A 76 9.21 -6.84 -39.42
C GLY A 76 8.31 -6.31 -38.30
N SER A 77 7.35 -5.46 -38.65
CA SER A 77 6.55 -4.58 -37.78
C SER A 77 5.53 -5.24 -36.82
N GLY A 78 5.79 -6.45 -36.32
CA GLY A 78 4.93 -7.12 -35.33
C GLY A 78 5.58 -8.19 -34.47
N ARG A 79 6.76 -8.69 -34.84
CA ARG A 79 7.63 -9.47 -33.94
C ARG A 79 8.67 -8.59 -33.23
N SER A 80 8.88 -7.37 -33.74
CA SER A 80 9.84 -6.39 -33.23
C SER A 80 9.45 -5.89 -31.83
N SER A 81 8.20 -5.47 -31.61
CA SER A 81 7.81 -4.76 -30.39
C SER A 81 8.07 -5.55 -29.11
N ASN A 82 7.75 -6.85 -29.09
CA ASN A 82 7.99 -7.67 -27.90
C ASN A 82 9.48 -7.87 -27.61
N PHE A 83 10.32 -7.96 -28.65
CA PHE A 83 11.76 -8.10 -28.49
C PHE A 83 12.39 -6.77 -28.05
N ASP A 84 11.93 -5.66 -28.65
CA ASP A 84 12.32 -4.30 -28.29
C ASP A 84 11.97 -4.01 -26.81
N ASP A 85 10.81 -4.46 -26.33
CA ASP A 85 10.36 -4.32 -24.94
C ASP A 85 11.22 -5.15 -23.97
N ILE A 86 11.59 -6.39 -24.35
CA ILE A 86 12.48 -7.24 -23.55
C ILE A 86 13.85 -6.57 -23.40
N GLU A 87 14.42 -6.05 -24.49
CA GLU A 87 15.70 -5.34 -24.43
C GLU A 87 15.60 -4.07 -23.57
N ALA A 88 14.51 -3.31 -23.71
CA ALA A 88 14.27 -2.12 -22.91
C ALA A 88 14.15 -2.45 -21.41
N HIS A 89 13.44 -3.51 -21.06
CA HIS A 89 13.31 -3.96 -19.67
C HIS A 89 14.66 -4.41 -19.09
N ILE A 90 15.47 -5.15 -19.84
CA ILE A 90 16.80 -5.58 -19.37
C ILE A 90 17.70 -4.36 -19.12
N ARG A 91 17.69 -3.35 -20.00
CA ARG A 91 18.43 -2.11 -19.78
C ARG A 91 17.94 -1.35 -18.56
N LEU A 92 16.61 -1.30 -18.36
CA LEU A 92 15.97 -0.69 -17.19
C LEU A 92 16.43 -1.34 -15.90
N GLU A 93 16.29 -2.65 -15.79
CA GLU A 93 16.75 -3.44 -14.64
C GLU A 93 18.25 -3.26 -14.40
N THR A 94 19.06 -3.32 -15.45
CA THR A 94 20.52 -3.12 -15.33
C THR A 94 20.85 -1.72 -14.82
N HIS A 95 20.19 -0.68 -15.35
CA HIS A 95 20.42 0.70 -14.93
C HIS A 95 20.05 0.92 -13.45
N TYR A 96 18.95 0.34 -13.00
CA TYR A 96 18.50 0.43 -11.61
C TYR A 96 19.41 -0.34 -10.67
N ALA A 97 19.82 -1.56 -11.06
CA ALA A 97 20.73 -2.38 -10.27
C ALA A 97 22.14 -1.80 -10.14
N MET A 98 22.59 -1.03 -11.12
CA MET A 98 23.92 -0.39 -11.11
C MET A 98 23.95 0.99 -10.46
N SER A 99 22.78 1.58 -10.18
CA SER A 99 22.69 2.84 -9.45
C SER A 99 22.62 2.53 -7.95
N ASP A 100 23.61 2.98 -7.18
CA ASP A 100 23.61 2.81 -5.71
C ASP A 100 22.35 3.41 -5.07
N GLU A 101 21.79 4.47 -5.67
CA GLU A 101 20.61 5.18 -5.16
C GLU A 101 19.29 4.51 -5.55
N LEU A 102 19.22 3.84 -6.71
CA LEU A 102 17.99 3.16 -7.16
C LEU A 102 17.95 1.67 -6.78
N SER A 103 19.09 1.02 -6.63
CA SER A 103 19.20 -0.40 -6.24
C SER A 103 18.77 -0.66 -4.79
N ALA A 104 18.84 0.37 -3.94
CA ALA A 104 18.34 0.32 -2.57
C ALA A 104 16.79 0.40 -2.50
N LEU A 105 16.15 0.87 -3.57
CA LEU A 105 14.71 1.07 -3.62
C LEU A 105 14.02 -0.23 -4.04
N GLN A 106 12.94 -0.60 -3.34
CA GLN A 106 12.10 -1.75 -3.71
C GLN A 106 11.13 -1.31 -4.80
N ILE A 107 11.66 -1.09 -6.00
CA ILE A 107 10.90 -0.68 -7.17
C ILE A 107 10.70 -1.90 -8.08
N ASP A 108 9.44 -2.21 -8.36
CA ASP A 108 9.05 -3.17 -9.38
C ASP A 108 9.04 -2.46 -10.74
N THR A 109 9.72 -3.04 -11.74
CA THR A 109 9.70 -2.50 -13.11
C THR A 109 9.14 -3.50 -14.10
N ASP A 110 8.44 -3.00 -15.12
CA ASP A 110 7.95 -3.79 -16.25
C ASP A 110 7.90 -2.91 -17.51
N VAL A 111 8.05 -3.50 -18.70
CA VAL A 111 7.97 -2.76 -19.98
C VAL A 111 7.03 -3.48 -20.94
N ARG A 112 6.04 -2.75 -21.47
CA ARG A 112 5.07 -3.27 -22.43
C ARG A 112 4.75 -2.22 -23.47
N ASP A 113 4.83 -2.59 -24.74
CA ASP A 113 4.59 -1.73 -25.90
C ASP A 113 5.36 -0.39 -25.76
N GLY A 114 6.63 -0.43 -25.39
CA GLY A 114 7.49 0.72 -25.15
C GLY A 114 7.03 1.64 -24.02
N THR A 115 6.16 1.18 -23.11
CA THR A 115 5.75 1.89 -21.90
C THR A 115 6.35 1.21 -20.69
N ALA A 116 7.12 1.95 -19.88
CA ALA A 116 7.64 1.45 -18.62
C ALA A 116 6.61 1.64 -17.51
N TYR A 117 6.37 0.61 -16.72
CA TYR A 117 5.51 0.62 -15.55
C TYR A 117 6.42 0.52 -14.33
N LEU A 118 6.37 1.54 -13.49
CA LEU A 118 7.15 1.61 -12.26
C LEU A 118 6.20 1.51 -11.08
N GLY A 119 6.41 0.54 -10.20
CA GLY A 119 5.65 0.33 -8.97
C GLY A 119 6.57 0.19 -7.76
N GLY A 120 5.99 0.21 -6.56
CA GLY A 120 6.74 0.04 -5.31
C GLY A 120 6.57 1.20 -4.34
N GLU A 121 7.49 1.28 -3.38
CA GLU A 121 7.48 2.28 -2.31
C GLU A 121 8.85 2.95 -2.21
N VAL A 122 8.86 4.27 -2.09
CA VAL A 122 10.07 5.09 -1.94
C VAL A 122 9.91 6.08 -0.79
N GLU A 123 11.03 6.49 -0.18
CA GLU A 123 11.03 7.32 1.02
C GLU A 123 10.75 8.79 0.70
N SER A 124 11.03 9.26 -0.53
CA SER A 124 10.80 10.66 -0.89
C SER A 124 10.23 10.87 -2.30
N ALA A 125 9.57 12.02 -2.50
CA ALA A 125 9.11 12.44 -3.82
C ALA A 125 10.27 12.65 -4.80
N ALA A 126 11.46 12.99 -4.30
CA ALA A 126 12.67 13.13 -5.11
C ALA A 126 13.14 11.78 -5.68
N GLU A 127 13.11 10.70 -4.88
CA GLU A 127 13.42 9.34 -5.35
C GLU A 127 12.41 8.86 -6.39
N ARG A 128 11.12 9.15 -6.19
CA ARG A 128 10.07 8.85 -7.17
C ARG A 128 10.33 9.53 -8.51
N GLU A 129 10.73 10.80 -8.49
CA GLU A 129 11.04 11.58 -9.69
C GLU A 129 12.34 11.08 -10.35
N LEU A 130 13.36 10.78 -9.55
CA LEU A 130 14.62 10.23 -10.05
C LEU A 130 14.41 8.90 -10.78
N ALA A 131 13.60 8.01 -10.23
CA ALA A 131 13.22 6.75 -10.88
C ALA A 131 12.51 7.01 -12.23
N GLU A 132 11.54 7.91 -12.25
CA GLU A 132 10.83 8.27 -13.49
C GLU A 132 11.78 8.79 -14.59
N GLN A 133 12.66 9.72 -14.22
CA GLN A 133 13.66 10.28 -15.12
C GLN A 133 14.65 9.21 -15.60
N ALA A 134 15.11 8.33 -14.71
CA ALA A 134 15.99 7.23 -15.04
C ALA A 134 15.35 6.29 -16.07
N ALA A 135 14.09 5.91 -15.87
CA ALA A 135 13.35 5.05 -16.80
C ALA A 135 13.11 5.72 -18.16
N PHE A 136 12.77 7.01 -18.17
CA PHE A 136 12.49 7.74 -19.41
C PHE A 136 13.72 7.87 -20.32
N ASN A 137 14.93 7.91 -19.75
CA ASN A 137 16.17 8.07 -20.51
C ASN A 137 16.66 6.78 -21.19
N ILE A 138 15.95 5.67 -21.04
CA ILE A 138 16.38 4.38 -21.57
C ILE A 138 15.84 4.17 -22.99
N GLU A 139 16.75 3.76 -23.87
CA GLU A 139 16.43 3.46 -25.26
C GLU A 139 15.41 2.30 -25.35
N GLY A 140 14.31 2.55 -26.06
CA GLY A 140 13.16 1.65 -26.18
C GLY A 140 11.95 2.08 -25.35
N ILE A 141 12.13 2.97 -24.36
CA ILE A 141 11.04 3.54 -23.56
C ILE A 141 10.53 4.82 -24.23
N ARG A 142 9.24 4.85 -24.55
CA ARG A 142 8.52 5.98 -25.16
C ARG A 142 7.67 6.73 -24.14
N SER A 143 7.25 6.06 -23.09
CA SER A 143 6.39 6.61 -22.04
C SER A 143 6.66 5.89 -20.72
N VAL A 144 6.51 6.60 -19.61
CA VAL A 144 6.66 6.05 -18.27
C VAL A 144 5.34 6.23 -17.52
N ARG A 145 4.85 5.15 -16.94
CA ARG A 145 3.75 5.13 -16.00
C ARG A 145 4.31 4.88 -14.61
N ASN A 146 4.33 5.95 -13.81
CA ASN A 146 4.88 5.93 -12.47
C ASN A 146 3.75 5.76 -11.45
N ASP A 147 3.58 4.54 -10.96
CA ASP A 147 2.63 4.16 -9.90
C ASP A 147 3.35 3.96 -8.54
N ILE A 148 4.58 4.48 -8.38
CA ILE A 148 5.37 4.43 -7.14
C ILE A 148 4.71 5.29 -6.05
N ARG A 149 4.62 4.74 -4.83
CA ARG A 149 4.07 5.44 -3.66
C ARG A 149 5.19 6.02 -2.80
N VAL A 150 5.04 7.29 -2.40
CA VAL A 150 5.98 7.95 -1.49
C VAL A 150 5.50 7.73 -0.05
N ILE A 151 6.27 6.98 0.74
CA ILE A 151 5.93 6.71 2.14
C ILE A 151 6.37 7.83 3.09
N GLY A 152 7.39 8.64 2.74
CA GLY A 152 7.88 9.72 3.61
C GLY A 152 7.07 11.03 3.58
N ASP A 153 6.21 11.25 2.58
CA ASP A 153 5.28 12.39 2.55
C ASP A 153 4.16 12.23 3.59
N THR A 154 3.91 11.00 4.05
CA THR A 154 2.91 10.73 5.09
C THR A 154 3.42 11.10 6.49
N GLU A 155 4.73 11.13 6.72
CA GLU A 155 5.28 11.46 8.05
C GLU A 155 5.54 12.96 8.23
N GLN A 156 5.96 13.69 7.20
CA GLN A 156 6.25 15.13 7.34
C GLN A 156 4.98 15.98 7.34
N ALA A 157 3.98 15.64 6.53
CA ALA A 157 2.67 16.29 6.57
C ALA A 157 2.00 16.11 7.94
N THR A 158 2.11 14.91 8.52
CA THR A 158 1.51 14.62 9.83
C THR A 158 2.24 15.30 10.98
N ILE A 159 3.57 15.45 10.95
CA ILE A 159 4.28 16.16 12.03
C ILE A 159 3.96 17.65 12.01
N ALA A 160 3.99 18.29 10.84
CA ALA A 160 3.68 19.72 10.74
C ALA A 160 2.23 20.02 11.15
N GLU A 161 1.28 19.19 10.73
CA GLU A 161 -0.13 19.30 11.10
C GLU A 161 -0.35 19.04 12.59
N ARG A 162 0.32 18.04 13.17
CA ARG A 162 0.28 17.78 14.62
C ARG A 162 0.85 18.96 15.41
N LEU A 163 1.98 19.51 15.00
CA LEU A 163 2.58 20.69 15.66
C LEU A 163 1.66 21.92 15.57
N ALA A 164 1.03 22.14 14.41
CA ALA A 164 0.05 23.20 14.24
C ALA A 164 -1.16 22.99 15.16
N SER A 165 -1.71 21.77 15.21
CA SER A 165 -2.85 21.43 16.09
C SER A 165 -2.52 21.63 17.57
N THR A 166 -1.32 21.23 18.03
CA THR A 166 -0.90 21.46 19.43
C THR A 166 -0.75 22.94 19.75
N ALA A 167 -0.27 23.75 18.79
CA ALA A 167 -0.18 25.21 18.98
C ALA A 167 -1.57 25.86 19.08
N ASP A 168 -2.52 25.40 18.25
CA ASP A 168 -3.91 25.84 18.30
C ASP A 168 -4.57 25.41 19.62
N ASP A 169 -4.39 24.17 20.07
CA ASP A 169 -4.93 23.65 21.33
C ASP A 169 -4.39 24.41 22.55
N ALA A 170 -3.09 24.74 22.55
CA ALA A 170 -2.49 25.57 23.59
C ALA A 170 -3.10 26.98 23.63
N ARG A 171 -3.35 27.57 22.45
CA ARG A 171 -4.00 28.88 22.33
C ARG A 171 -5.46 28.83 22.78
N ILE A 172 -6.19 27.80 22.40
CA ILE A 172 -7.58 27.56 22.83
C ILE A 172 -7.61 27.44 24.36
N THR A 173 -6.77 26.58 24.94
CA THR A 173 -6.65 26.38 26.39
C THR A 173 -6.40 27.70 27.12
N ALA A 174 -5.41 28.48 26.65
CA ALA A 174 -5.09 29.78 27.26
C ALA A 174 -6.27 30.77 27.17
N THR A 175 -6.98 30.77 26.04
CA THR A 175 -8.14 31.64 25.82
C THR A 175 -9.31 31.24 26.71
N VAL A 176 -9.63 29.94 26.81
CA VAL A 176 -10.68 29.42 27.69
C VAL A 176 -10.35 29.76 29.15
N LYS A 177 -9.12 29.47 29.62
CA LYS A 177 -8.69 29.82 30.98
C LYS A 177 -8.82 31.32 31.25
N ALA A 178 -8.39 32.18 30.33
CA ALA A 178 -8.52 33.62 30.49
C ALA A 178 -9.98 34.08 30.60
N ARG A 179 -10.90 33.49 29.81
CA ARG A 179 -12.33 33.83 29.86
C ARG A 179 -13.01 33.34 31.13
N LEU A 180 -12.66 32.14 31.60
CA LEU A 180 -13.15 31.63 32.89
C LEU A 180 -12.67 32.51 34.05
N LEU A 181 -11.41 32.97 34.01
CA LEU A 181 -10.87 33.91 35.00
C LEU A 181 -11.50 35.31 34.93
N ALA A 182 -11.97 35.73 33.77
CA ALA A 182 -12.61 37.04 33.59
C ALA A 182 -14.10 37.04 34.00
N SER A 183 -14.72 35.88 34.16
CA SER A 183 -16.12 35.75 34.57
C SER A 183 -16.23 35.71 36.09
N GLU A 184 -17.00 36.62 36.68
CA GLU A 184 -17.14 36.77 38.14
C GLU A 184 -17.63 35.49 38.84
N ASN A 185 -18.44 34.68 38.14
CA ASN A 185 -18.98 33.42 38.67
C ASN A 185 -17.98 32.24 38.59
N THR A 186 -16.87 32.40 37.86
CA THR A 186 -15.88 31.31 37.64
C THR A 186 -14.45 31.70 38.03
N ALA A 187 -14.18 32.98 38.31
CA ALA A 187 -12.86 33.54 38.57
C ALA A 187 -12.15 33.02 39.83
N GLY A 188 -12.87 32.33 40.72
CA GLY A 188 -12.32 31.71 41.94
C GLY A 188 -12.37 30.18 41.95
N LEU A 189 -12.83 29.55 40.88
CA LEU A 189 -13.00 28.10 40.81
C LEU A 189 -11.70 27.45 40.32
N GLU A 190 -11.31 26.35 40.96
CA GLU A 190 -10.18 25.53 40.54
C GLU A 190 -10.61 24.62 39.38
N ILE A 191 -10.83 25.24 38.21
CA ILE A 191 -11.18 24.55 36.97
C ILE A 191 -9.91 24.33 36.16
N ASN A 192 -9.55 23.06 35.97
CA ASN A 192 -8.54 22.66 35.03
C ASN A 192 -9.16 22.58 33.63
N VAL A 193 -8.43 23.09 32.64
CA VAL A 193 -8.83 23.08 31.24
C VAL A 193 -7.70 22.43 30.46
N ASP A 194 -8.07 21.39 29.73
CA ASP A 194 -7.22 20.65 28.79
C ASP A 194 -7.87 20.70 27.40
N THR A 195 -7.06 20.77 26.35
CA THR A 195 -7.57 20.76 24.97
C THR A 195 -6.73 19.81 24.13
N ASP A 196 -7.38 18.92 23.41
CA ASP A 196 -6.77 17.97 22.48
C ASP A 196 -7.64 17.87 21.22
N GLU A 197 -7.03 18.05 20.05
CA GLU A 197 -7.74 18.07 18.76
C GLU A 197 -8.95 19.02 18.76
N GLN A 198 -8.78 20.21 19.35
CA GLN A 198 -9.81 21.25 19.52
C GLN A 198 -11.01 20.84 20.40
N VAL A 199 -10.92 19.72 21.12
CA VAL A 199 -11.92 19.29 22.10
C VAL A 199 -11.47 19.73 23.49
N VAL A 200 -12.27 20.59 24.12
CA VAL A 200 -11.96 21.14 25.44
C VAL A 200 -12.53 20.24 26.52
N THR A 201 -11.72 19.82 27.48
CA THR A 201 -12.16 19.07 28.66
C THR A 201 -12.05 19.97 29.90
N LEU A 202 -13.18 20.16 30.59
CA LEU A 202 -13.28 20.92 31.83
C LEU A 202 -13.34 19.96 33.01
N MET A 203 -12.38 20.07 33.92
CA MET A 203 -12.27 19.22 35.11
C MET A 203 -12.14 20.07 36.37
N GLY A 204 -12.65 19.59 37.50
CA GLY A 204 -12.56 20.30 38.77
C GLY A 204 -13.87 20.25 39.54
N ASN A 205 -13.97 21.10 40.57
CA ASN A 205 -15.16 21.21 41.40
C ASN A 205 -15.76 22.61 41.30
N VAL A 206 -17.07 22.67 41.18
CA VAL A 206 -17.87 23.90 41.25
C VAL A 206 -18.82 23.85 42.44
N ASN A 207 -19.39 24.99 42.81
CA ASN A 207 -20.28 25.09 43.96
C ASN A 207 -21.72 24.71 43.61
N ASP A 208 -22.16 24.96 42.38
CA ASP A 208 -23.51 24.64 41.93
C ASP A 208 -23.58 24.30 40.41
N ASP A 209 -24.74 23.79 39.98
CA ASP A 209 -24.98 23.44 38.57
C ASP A 209 -24.93 24.66 37.63
N THR A 210 -25.23 25.87 38.12
CA THR A 210 -25.23 27.10 37.31
C THR A 210 -23.79 27.47 36.93
N GLU A 211 -22.86 27.37 37.87
CA GLU A 211 -21.43 27.55 37.63
C GLU A 211 -20.90 26.50 36.63
N ARG A 212 -21.35 25.24 36.74
CA ARG A 212 -21.01 24.16 35.80
C ARG A 212 -21.44 24.48 34.37
N GLU A 213 -22.70 24.88 34.20
CA GLU A 213 -23.28 25.20 32.88
C GLU A 213 -22.64 26.45 32.27
N LEU A 214 -22.35 27.46 33.10
CA LEU A 214 -21.69 28.67 32.63
C LEU A 214 -20.25 28.40 32.16
N ALA A 215 -19.50 27.55 32.87
CA ALA A 215 -18.15 27.17 32.47
C ALA A 215 -18.15 26.46 31.10
N GLU A 216 -19.10 25.55 30.88
CA GLU A 216 -19.31 24.89 29.59
C GLU A 216 -19.63 25.90 28.48
N LEU A 217 -20.55 26.82 28.74
CA LEU A 217 -20.95 27.84 27.78
C LEU A 217 -19.77 28.74 27.38
N ILE A 218 -18.93 29.14 28.34
CA ILE A 218 -17.74 29.96 28.09
C ILE A 218 -16.73 29.20 27.22
N ALA A 219 -16.50 27.92 27.52
CA ALA A 219 -15.62 27.06 26.73
C ALA A 219 -16.16 26.89 25.31
N ALA A 220 -17.44 26.51 25.15
CA ALA A 220 -18.08 26.27 23.86
C ALA A 220 -18.11 27.52 22.96
N ASN A 221 -18.23 28.72 23.54
CA ASN A 221 -18.22 29.98 22.79
C ASN A 221 -16.81 30.49 22.45
N THR A 222 -15.75 29.71 22.69
CA THR A 222 -14.38 30.11 22.38
C THR A 222 -14.02 29.72 20.95
N SER A 223 -13.39 30.65 20.23
CA SER A 223 -13.01 30.44 18.82
C SER A 223 -12.07 29.26 18.67
N GLY A 224 -12.38 28.38 17.73
CA GLY A 224 -11.58 27.19 17.44
C GLY A 224 -11.98 25.96 18.26
N VAL A 225 -12.91 26.06 19.21
CA VAL A 225 -13.43 24.91 19.94
C VAL A 225 -14.39 24.12 19.04
N LYS A 226 -14.16 22.81 18.94
CA LYS A 226 -15.00 21.88 18.18
C LYS A 226 -16.05 21.23 19.06
N ASP A 227 -15.67 20.87 20.28
CA ASP A 227 -16.53 20.19 21.25
C ASP A 227 -16.06 20.47 22.68
N VAL A 228 -16.96 20.28 23.65
CA VAL A 228 -16.67 20.47 25.08
C VAL A 228 -17.11 19.25 25.88
N ARG A 229 -16.17 18.68 26.62
CA ARG A 229 -16.43 17.63 27.62
C ARG A 229 -16.44 18.27 29.00
N ASN A 230 -17.64 18.41 29.56
CA ASN A 230 -17.82 18.94 30.90
C ASN A 230 -17.77 17.81 31.94
N GLU A 231 -16.65 17.70 32.64
CA GLU A 231 -16.41 16.74 33.72
C GLU A 231 -16.33 17.42 35.09
N LEU A 232 -16.95 18.59 35.23
CA LEU A 232 -17.00 19.33 36.49
C LEU A 232 -17.96 18.65 37.48
N ALA A 233 -17.48 18.42 38.70
CA ALA A 233 -18.29 17.92 39.81
C ALA A 233 -18.88 19.09 40.61
N VAL A 234 -20.17 18.99 40.96
CA VAL A 234 -20.81 19.91 41.90
C VAL A 234 -20.57 19.38 43.31
N LYS A 235 -20.15 20.25 44.23
CA LYS A 235 -20.00 19.86 45.64
C LYS A 235 -21.38 19.65 46.25
N ASP A 236 -21.57 18.49 46.88
CA ASP A 236 -22.72 18.25 47.76
C ASP A 236 -22.42 18.93 49.12
N ASP A 237 -23.30 19.83 49.57
CA ASP A 237 -23.25 20.53 50.86
C ASP A 237 -23.44 19.60 52.08
#